data_AF-A0A1I3SGP3-F1
#
_entry.id   AF-A0A1I3SGP3-F1
#
_cell.length_a   1.000
_cell.length_b   1.000
_cell.length_c   1.000
_cell.angle_alpha   90.00
_cell.angle_beta   90.00
_cell.angle_gamma   90.00
#
_symmetry.space_group_name_H-M   'P 1'
#
loop_
_entity.id
_entity.type
_entity.pdbx_description
1 polymer ?
#
loop_
_entity_poly.entity_id
_entity_poly.type
_entity_poly.pdbx_seq_one_letter_code
_entity_poly.pdbx_strand_id
1 'polypeptide(L)'
;MRMTRPICLVLALLVLMATRADAAILDWQAELQRCRALRETVAPLLQAGEGISAIGRSNRSVRRCIWIQRMAVRRKIPGAEVW
;
A
#
# COMPACT_ATOMS: atom_id res chain seq x y z
N MET A 1 -11.80 30.38 16.70
CA MET A 1 -10.63 29.50 16.93
C MET A 1 -10.33 28.69 15.66
N ARG A 2 -9.36 29.13 14.84
CA ARG A 2 -8.87 28.38 13.65
C ARG A 2 -7.57 27.65 14.04
N MET A 3 -7.68 26.55 14.77
CA MET A 3 -6.52 25.70 15.16
C MET A 3 -6.35 24.46 14.27
N THR A 4 -7.27 24.19 13.34
CA THR A 4 -7.30 22.92 12.61
C THR A 4 -6.33 22.83 11.43
N ARG A 5 -5.96 23.95 10.78
CA ARG A 5 -5.10 23.89 9.58
C ARG A 5 -3.64 23.50 9.84
N PRO A 6 -2.92 24.08 10.81
CA PRO A 6 -1.52 23.69 11.05
C PRO A 6 -1.43 22.30 11.69
N ILE A 7 -2.37 21.93 12.56
CA ILE A 7 -2.40 20.60 13.20
C ILE A 7 -2.63 19.49 12.17
N CYS A 8 -3.56 19.69 11.21
CA CYS A 8 -3.76 18.72 10.13
C CYS A 8 -2.52 18.54 9.24
N LEU A 9 -1.77 19.62 8.97
CA LEU A 9 -0.53 19.56 8.20
C LEU A 9 0.57 18.81 8.95
N VAL A 10 0.74 19.08 10.25
CA VAL A 10 1.70 18.38 11.11
C VAL A 10 1.35 16.90 11.22
N LEU A 11 0.07 16.55 11.39
CA LEU A 11 -0.39 15.17 11.40
C LEU A 11 -0.15 14.48 10.04
N ALA A 12 -0.41 15.16 8.93
CA ALA A 12 -0.13 14.62 7.60
C ALA A 12 1.36 14.36 7.37
N LEU A 13 2.23 15.27 7.84
CA LEU A 13 3.68 15.10 7.81
C LEU A 13 4.14 13.94 8.70
N LEU A 14 3.62 13.81 9.91
CA LEU A 14 3.95 12.70 10.82
C LEU A 14 3.50 11.35 10.26
N VAL A 15 2.30 11.27 9.68
CA VAL A 15 1.80 10.06 8.99
C VAL A 15 2.70 9.72 7.80
N LEU A 16 3.14 10.73 7.04
CA LEU A 16 4.05 10.53 5.91
C LEU A 16 5.44 10.06 6.37
N MET A 17 5.97 10.61 7.46
CA MET A 17 7.27 10.21 8.01
C MET A 17 7.22 8.81 8.63
N ALA A 18 6.17 8.49 9.40
CA ALA A 18 5.94 7.17 9.95
C ALA A 18 5.80 6.13 8.84
N THR A 19 4.96 6.39 7.82
CA THR A 19 4.84 5.49 6.67
C THR A 19 6.14 5.34 5.88
N ARG A 20 7.01 6.36 5.84
CA ARG A 20 8.35 6.25 5.25
C ARG A 20 9.33 5.46 6.11
N ALA A 21 9.26 5.59 7.43
CA ALA A 21 10.09 4.88 8.39
C ALA A 21 9.72 3.39 8.41
N ASP A 22 8.43 3.06 8.50
CA ASP A 22 7.92 1.70 8.31
C ASP A 22 8.43 1.13 6.98
N ALA A 23 8.30 1.88 5.87
CA ALA A 23 8.81 1.46 4.57
C ALA A 23 10.34 1.28 4.48
N ALA A 24 11.12 1.92 5.33
CA ALA A 24 12.58 1.71 5.38
C ALA A 24 12.95 0.42 6.14
N ILE A 25 12.10 -0.02 7.07
CA ILE A 25 12.31 -1.20 7.92
C ILE A 25 11.68 -2.47 7.31
N LEU A 26 10.73 -2.33 6.38
CA LEU A 26 10.14 -3.46 5.68
C LEU A 26 11.19 -4.27 4.92
N ASP A 27 11.20 -5.59 5.15
CA ASP A 27 11.81 -6.53 4.22
C ASP A 27 10.98 -6.52 2.94
N TRP A 28 11.45 -5.72 1.99
CA TRP A 28 10.80 -5.52 0.71
C TRP A 28 10.59 -6.82 -0.05
N GLN A 29 11.57 -7.73 -0.02
CA GLN A 29 11.46 -8.96 -0.79
C GLN A 29 10.40 -9.88 -0.18
N ALA A 30 10.40 -10.04 1.15
CA ALA A 30 9.41 -10.85 1.84
C ALA A 30 7.98 -10.27 1.74
N GLU A 31 7.83 -8.94 1.75
CA GLU A 31 6.52 -8.30 1.56
C GLU A 31 6.04 -8.39 0.10
N LEU A 32 6.92 -8.23 -0.89
CA LEU A 32 6.57 -8.40 -2.29
C LEU A 32 6.11 -9.83 -2.60
N GLN A 33 6.77 -10.85 -2.04
CA GLN A 33 6.32 -12.24 -2.17
C GLN A 33 4.94 -12.46 -1.54
N ARG A 34 4.72 -11.93 -0.33
CA ARG A 34 3.39 -11.99 0.32
C ARG A 34 2.31 -11.32 -0.53
N CYS A 35 2.63 -10.22 -1.19
CA CYS A 35 1.70 -9.53 -2.06
C CYS A 35 1.42 -10.26 -3.38
N ARG A 36 2.39 -11.02 -3.91
CA ARG A 36 2.15 -11.92 -5.06
C ARG A 36 1.21 -13.06 -4.68
N ALA A 37 1.47 -13.74 -3.56
CA ALA A 37 0.58 -14.78 -3.06
C ALA A 37 -0.84 -14.25 -2.86
N LEU A 38 -0.98 -13.06 -2.25
CA LEU A 38 -2.29 -12.44 -2.10
C LEU A 38 -2.92 -12.09 -3.45
N ARG A 39 -2.15 -11.64 -4.43
CA ARG A 39 -2.63 -11.36 -5.79
C ARG A 39 -3.22 -12.61 -6.43
N GLU A 40 -2.58 -13.77 -6.29
CA GLU A 40 -3.11 -15.05 -6.80
C GLU A 40 -4.47 -15.39 -6.17
N THR A 41 -4.66 -15.11 -4.87
CA THR A 41 -5.95 -15.36 -4.20
C THR A 41 -7.08 -14.43 -4.66
N VAL A 42 -6.76 -13.21 -5.09
CA VAL A 42 -7.76 -12.22 -5.58
C VAL A 42 -7.89 -12.18 -7.10
N ALA A 43 -6.98 -12.82 -7.84
CA ALA A 43 -7.04 -12.98 -9.28
C ALA A 43 -8.42 -13.44 -9.79
N PRO A 44 -9.10 -14.44 -9.18
CA PRO A 44 -10.44 -14.82 -9.62
C PRO A 44 -11.49 -13.71 -9.43
N LEU A 45 -11.38 -12.89 -8.37
CA LEU A 45 -12.27 -11.74 -8.15
C LEU A 45 -12.05 -10.66 -9.22
N LEU A 46 -10.78 -10.40 -9.55
CA LEU A 46 -10.42 -9.48 -10.63
C LEU A 46 -10.93 -9.97 -11.99
N GLN A 47 -10.84 -11.27 -12.27
CA GLN A 47 -11.38 -11.89 -13.49
C GLN A 47 -12.90 -11.85 -13.53
N ALA A 48 -13.56 -11.93 -12.38
CA ALA A 48 -15.01 -11.75 -12.24
C ALA A 48 -15.47 -10.28 -12.44
N GLY A 49 -14.53 -9.36 -12.69
CA GLY A 49 -14.83 -7.95 -12.93
C GLY A 49 -14.91 -7.10 -11.66
N GLU A 50 -14.56 -7.64 -10.49
CA GLU A 50 -14.43 -6.80 -9.30
C GLU A 50 -13.24 -5.85 -9.46
N GLY A 51 -13.51 -4.54 -9.37
CA GLY A 51 -12.45 -3.55 -9.43
C GLY A 51 -11.48 -3.69 -8.25
N ILE A 52 -10.18 -3.51 -8.51
CA ILE A 52 -9.12 -3.48 -7.48
C ILE A 52 -9.48 -2.58 -6.29
N SER A 53 -10.14 -1.45 -6.57
CA SER A 53 -10.61 -0.51 -5.55
C SER A 53 -11.71 -1.08 -4.64
N ALA A 54 -12.60 -1.91 -5.18
CA ALA A 54 -13.65 -2.58 -4.40
C ALA A 54 -13.02 -3.66 -3.50
N ILE A 55 -12.16 -4.50 -4.06
CA ILE A 55 -11.42 -5.55 -3.34
C ILE A 55 -10.51 -4.93 -2.25
N GLY A 56 -9.81 -3.83 -2.56
CA GLY A 56 -8.97 -3.11 -1.59
C GLY A 56 -9.77 -2.36 -0.51
N ARG A 57 -11.06 -2.08 -0.74
CA ARG A 57 -11.94 -1.49 0.27
C ARG A 57 -12.38 -2.56 1.27
N SER A 58 -12.71 -3.76 0.80
CA SER A 58 -13.15 -4.90 1.63
C SER A 58 -11.99 -5.66 2.29
N ASN A 59 -10.78 -5.59 1.73
CA ASN A 59 -9.63 -6.35 2.24
C ASN A 59 -8.44 -5.44 2.61
N ARG A 60 -8.14 -5.37 3.92
CA ARG A 60 -7.02 -4.57 4.47
C ARG A 60 -5.66 -5.04 3.94
N SER A 61 -5.49 -6.35 3.75
CA SER A 61 -4.25 -6.93 3.21
C SER A 61 -4.03 -6.51 1.76
N VAL A 62 -5.09 -6.45 0.96
CA VAL A 62 -5.04 -5.98 -0.44
C VAL A 62 -4.66 -4.50 -0.49
N ARG A 63 -5.26 -3.66 0.37
CA ARG A 63 -4.91 -2.24 0.47
C ARG A 63 -3.44 -2.04 0.85
N ARG A 64 -2.94 -2.83 1.81
CA ARG A 64 -1.53 -2.82 2.21
C ARG A 64 -0.64 -3.22 1.04
N CYS A 65 -0.99 -4.26 0.29
CA CYS A 65 -0.21 -4.70 -0.87
C CYS A 65 -0.17 -3.68 -2.01
N ILE A 66 -1.28 -3.00 -2.30
CA ILE A 66 -1.29 -1.89 -3.27
C ILE A 66 -0.34 -0.77 -2.83
N TRP A 67 -0.36 -0.42 -1.54
CA TRP A 67 0.53 0.62 -1.01
C TRP A 67 2.01 0.19 -1.05
N ILE A 68 2.32 -1.04 -0.64
CA ILE A 68 3.67 -1.62 -0.69
C ILE A 68 4.17 -1.64 -2.13
N GLN A 69 3.40 -2.16 -3.08
CA GLN A 69 3.77 -2.18 -4.50
C GLN A 69 4.03 -0.76 -5.05
N ARG A 70 3.16 0.20 -4.74
CA ARG A 70 3.38 1.62 -5.14
C ARG A 70 4.64 2.22 -4.53
N MET A 71 4.99 1.84 -3.31
CA MET A 71 6.24 2.30 -2.67
C MET A 71 7.46 1.59 -3.26
N ALA A 72 7.35 0.30 -3.55
CA ALA A 72 8.39 -0.50 -4.18
C ALA A 72 8.73 0.02 -5.59
N VAL A 73 7.71 0.33 -6.41
CA VAL A 73 7.88 0.98 -7.72
C VAL A 73 8.58 2.33 -7.57
N ARG A 74 8.12 3.19 -6.65
CA ARG A 74 8.73 4.50 -6.40
C ARG A 74 10.18 4.42 -5.94
N ARG A 75 10.53 3.37 -5.19
CA ARG A 75 11.89 3.09 -4.71
C ARG A 75 12.73 2.25 -5.68
N LYS A 76 12.17 1.88 -6.84
CA LYS A 76 12.80 1.01 -7.85
C LYS A 76 13.28 -0.33 -7.28
N ILE A 77 12.53 -0.89 -6.33
CA ILE A 77 12.82 -2.21 -5.77
C ILE A 77 12.55 -3.28 -6.83
N PRO A 78 13.48 -4.22 -7.07
CA PRO A 78 13.27 -5.30 -8.03
C PRO A 78 12.09 -6.20 -7.62
N GLY A 79 11.29 -6.61 -8.60
CA GLY A 79 10.11 -7.45 -8.37
C GLY A 79 8.84 -6.69 -7.97
N ALA A 80 8.86 -5.36 -7.96
CA ALA A 80 7.67 -4.53 -7.83
C ALA A 80 6.75 -4.69 -9.06
N GLU A 81 5.44 -4.83 -8.82
CA GLU A 81 4.43 -5.00 -9.86
C GLU A 81 3.43 -3.84 -9.84
N VAL A 82 2.91 -3.48 -11.02
CA VAL A 82 1.84 -2.49 -11.13
C VAL A 82 0.50 -3.18 -10.93
N TRP A 83 -0.23 -2.74 -9.91
CA TRP A 83 -1.64 -3.04 -9.70
C TRP A 83 -2.52 -2.00 -10.38
#